data_AF-A0A7C3NR15-F1
#
_entry.id   AF-A0A7C3NR15-F1
#
_cell.length_a   1.000
_cell.length_b   1.000
_cell.length_c   1.000
_cell.angle_alpha   90.00
_cell.angle_beta   90.00
_cell.angle_gamma   90.00
#
_symmetry.space_group_name_H-M   'P 1'
#
loop_
_entity.id
_entity.type
_entity.pdbx_description
1 polymer ?
#
loop_
_entity_poly.entity_id
_entity_poly.type
_entity_poly.pdbx_seq_one_letter_code
_entity_poly.pdbx_strand_id
1 'polypeptide(L)' 'MAASRSISELGFKSTYLQFIEQEGIPVHKGFFVKDIRQVELAPWRRMGGLGAYLNLEGSEGVNDAY' A
#
# COMPACT_ATOMS: atom_id res chain seq x y z
N MET A 1 9.49 31.07 16.15
CA MET A 1 10.11 29.86 15.58
C MET A 1 9.03 28.79 15.48
N ALA A 2 8.34 28.68 14.35
CA ALA A 2 7.38 27.61 14.13
C ALA A 2 8.13 26.41 13.54
N ALA A 3 8.11 25.27 14.23
CA ALA A 3 8.67 24.03 13.71
C ALA A 3 7.93 23.67 12.41
N SER A 4 8.68 23.53 11.31
CA SER A 4 8.17 22.97 10.07
C SER A 4 7.76 21.53 10.35
N ARG A 5 6.45 21.29 10.43
CA ARG A 5 5.91 19.94 10.53
C ARG A 5 5.98 19.28 9.15
N SER A 6 6.42 18.03 9.13
CA SER A 6 6.47 17.24 7.90
C SER A 6 5.05 17.01 7.36
N ILE A 7 4.90 16.89 6.04
CA ILE A 7 3.59 16.65 5.38
C ILE A 7 2.89 15.38 5.93
N SER A 8 3.66 14.40 6.39
CA SER A 8 3.16 13.19 7.04
C SER A 8 2.48 13.46 8.39
N GLU A 9 2.89 14.50 9.14
CA GLU A 9 2.29 14.87 10.44
C GLU A 9 0.94 15.59 10.31
N LEU A 10 0.57 16.06 9.12
CA LEU A 10 -0.71 16.73 8.87
C LEU A 10 -1.87 15.75 8.60
N GLY A 11 -1.62 14.44 8.62
CA GLY A 11 -2.65 13.41 8.48
C GLY A 11 -3.26 13.29 7.08
N PHE A 12 -2.69 13.96 6.06
CA PHE A 12 -3.16 13.84 4.68
C PHE A 12 -2.69 12.51 4.08
N LYS A 13 -3.63 11.57 3.89
CA LYS A 13 -3.39 10.37 3.07
C LYS A 13 -3.16 10.80 1.61
N SER A 14 -2.11 10.30 0.97
CA SER A 14 -1.88 10.53 -0.46
C SER A 14 -3.05 9.99 -1.30
N THR A 15 -3.24 10.51 -2.51
CA THR A 15 -4.24 10.00 -3.45
C THR A 15 -4.04 8.52 -3.75
N TYR A 16 -2.79 8.06 -3.81
CA TYR A 16 -2.46 6.65 -3.95
C TYR A 16 -2.96 5.81 -2.77
N LEU A 17 -2.71 6.24 -1.53
CA LEU A 17 -3.19 5.54 -0.34
C LEU A 17 -4.73 5.46 -0.28
N GLN A 18 -5.40 6.52 -0.72
CA GLN A 18 -6.86 6.53 -0.83
C GLN A 18 -7.36 5.56 -1.90
N PHE A 19 -6.66 5.49 -3.04
CA PHE A 19 -6.98 4.57 -4.12
C PHE A 19 -6.84 3.10 -3.70
N ILE A 20 -5.71 2.69 -3.11
CA ILE A 20 -5.52 1.30 -2.68
C ILE A 20 -6.50 0.89 -1.57
N GLU A 21 -6.91 1.82 -0.71
CA GLU A 21 -7.94 1.60 0.32
C GLU A 21 -9.31 1.33 -0.31
N GLN A 22 -9.65 2.01 -1.41
CA GLN A 22 -10.89 1.80 -2.16
C GLN A 22 -10.92 0.46 -2.89
N GLU A 23 -9.77 -0.10 -3.27
CA GLU A 23 -9.70 -1.42 -3.91
C GLU A 23 -10.14 -2.55 -2.99
N GLY A 24 -10.04 -2.35 -1.67
CA GLY A 24 -10.59 -3.27 -0.67
C GLY A 24 -9.93 -4.65 -0.64
N ILE A 25 -8.69 -4.76 -1.13
CA ILE A 25 -7.87 -5.98 -1.11
C ILE A 25 -6.74 -5.87 -0.07
N PRO A 26 -6.15 -6.99 0.40
CA PRO A 26 -5.06 -6.96 1.35
C PRO A 26 -3.88 -6.10 0.87
N VAL A 27 -3.29 -5.32 1.79
CA VAL A 27 -2.07 -4.54 1.54
C VAL A 27 -1.00 -5.01 2.52
N HIS A 28 -0.03 -5.78 2.03
CA HIS A 28 1.08 -6.28 2.82
C HIS A 28 2.19 -5.23 2.87
N LYS A 29 2.70 -4.95 4.08
CA LYS A 29 3.77 -3.98 4.32
C LYS A 29 4.95 -4.63 5.05
N GLY A 30 6.15 -4.10 4.82
CA GLY A 30 7.37 -4.50 5.52
C GLY A 30 8.59 -4.41 4.62
N PHE A 31 9.77 -4.80 5.10
CA PHE A 31 11.01 -4.72 4.32
C PHE A 31 11.11 -5.77 3.20
N PHE A 32 10.53 -6.95 3.39
CA PHE A 32 10.55 -8.03 2.41
C PHE A 32 9.39 -9.01 2.64
N VAL A 33 9.02 -9.76 1.61
CA VAL A 33 8.10 -10.90 1.69
C VAL A 33 8.91 -12.18 1.53
N LYS A 34 8.87 -13.05 2.54
CA LYS A 34 9.65 -14.30 2.57
C LYS A 34 9.21 -15.30 1.49
N ASP A 35 7.89 -15.46 1.30
CA ASP A 35 7.30 -16.32 0.28
C ASP A 35 6.01 -15.68 -0.24
N ILE A 36 6.04 -15.21 -1.49
CA ILE A 36 4.91 -14.51 -2.10
C ILE A 36 3.71 -15.45 -2.34
N ARG A 37 3.91 -16.76 -2.37
CA ARG A 37 2.83 -17.73 -2.62
C ARG A 37 1.90 -17.91 -1.42
N GLN A 38 2.29 -17.39 -0.25
CA GLN A 38 1.55 -17.52 1.00
C GLN A 38 0.83 -16.23 1.40
N VAL A 39 0.90 -15.18 0.59
CA VAL A 39 0.23 -13.92 0.91
C VAL A 39 -1.29 -14.08 0.83
N GLU A 40 -1.99 -13.43 1.74
CA GLU A 40 -3.44 -13.35 1.68
C GLU A 40 -3.87 -12.60 0.42
N LEU A 41 -4.84 -13.16 -0.30
CA LEU A 41 -5.45 -12.56 -1.49
C LEU A 41 -6.96 -12.42 -1.25
N ALA A 42 -7.55 -11.36 -1.82
CA ALA A 42 -9.00 -11.19 -1.84
C ALA A 42 -9.51 -10.99 -3.28
N PRO A 43 -10.81 -11.24 -3.54
CA PRO A 43 -11.42 -10.89 -4.83
C PRO A 43 -11.21 -9.42 -5.18
N TRP A 44 -10.52 -9.20 -6.29
CA TRP A 44 -10.17 -7.89 -6.79
C TRP A 44 -11.15 -7.48 -7.90
N ARG A 45 -12.18 -6.72 -7.52
CA ARG A 45 -13.29 -6.35 -8.40
C ARG A 45 -12.84 -5.71 -9.72
N ARG A 46 -11.85 -4.81 -9.69
CA ARG A 46 -11.36 -4.11 -10.88
C ARG A 46 -10.62 -5.03 -11.86
N MET A 47 -9.92 -6.05 -11.32
CA MET A 47 -9.07 -6.94 -12.11
C MET A 47 -9.75 -8.27 -12.49
N GLY A 48 -10.85 -8.62 -11.81
CA GLY A 48 -11.61 -9.85 -12.09
C GLY A 48 -10.95 -11.13 -11.57
N GLY A 49 -9.96 -11.02 -10.67
CA GLY A 49 -9.21 -12.15 -10.10
C GLY A 49 -8.98 -11.99 -8.60
N LEU A 50 -8.10 -12.82 -8.03
CA LEU A 50 -7.61 -12.63 -6.66
C LEU A 50 -6.37 -11.74 -6.67
N GLY A 51 -6.22 -10.86 -5.68
CA GLY A 51 -5.06 -9.97 -5.60
C GLY A 51 -4.79 -9.41 -4.21
N ALA A 52 -3.63 -8.79 -4.10
CA ALA A 52 -3.16 -8.02 -2.95
C ALA A 52 -2.13 -6.99 -3.42
N TYR A 53 -1.91 -5.94 -2.62
CA TYR A 53 -0.80 -5.01 -2.81
C TYR A 53 0.39 -5.38 -1.94
N LEU A 54 1.62 -5.21 -2.46
CA LEU A 54 2.86 -5.29 -1.69
C LEU A 54 3.52 -3.92 -1.64
N ASN A 55 3.42 -3.24 -0.49
CA ASN A 55 4.03 -1.93 -0.24
C ASN A 55 5.24 -2.11 0.66
N LEU A 56 6.39 -2.35 0.05
CA LEU A 56 7.61 -2.63 0.79
C LEU A 56 8.28 -1.34 1.26
N GLU A 57 8.90 -1.38 2.43
CA GLU A 57 9.66 -0.25 2.95
C GLU A 57 10.84 0.09 2.02
N GLY A 58 11.08 1.38 1.82
CA GLY A 58 12.01 1.88 0.81
C GLY A 58 11.39 2.04 -0.58
N SER A 59 10.15 1.57 -0.81
CA SER A 59 9.40 1.89 -2.04
C SER A 59 8.80 3.30 -2.00
N GLU A 60 8.43 3.76 -0.79
CA GLU A 60 7.70 5.01 -0.54
C GLU A 60 6.50 5.24 -1.48
N GLY A 61 5.89 4.16 -1.99
CA GLY A 61 4.77 4.23 -2.93
C GLY A 61 5.16 4.56 -4.38
N VAL A 62 6.44 4.40 -4.74
CA VAL A 62 6.97 4.67 -6.08
C VAL A 62 7.06 3.40 -6.94
N ASN A 63 7.26 2.23 -6.32
CA ASN A 63 7.47 0.95 -7.01
C ASN A 63 6.80 -0.25 -6.32
N ASP A 64 5.52 -0.10 -5.99
CA ASP A 64 4.75 -1.20 -5.39
C ASP A 64 4.44 -2.30 -6.43
N ALA A 65 4.37 -3.54 -5.97
CA ALA A 65 4.01 -4.70 -6.78
C ALA A 65 2.55 -5.12 -6.50
N TYR A 66 1.87 -5.64 -7.53
CA TYR A 66 0.48 -6.08 -7.48
C TYR A 66 0.28 -7.44 -8.17
#